data_AF-F8PZ52-F1
#
_entry.id   AF-F8PZ52-F1
#
_cell.length_a   1.000
_cell.length_b   1.000
_cell.length_c   1.000
_cell.angle_alpha   90.00
_cell.angle_beta   90.00
_cell.angle_gamma   90.00
#
_symmetry.space_group_name_H-M   'P 1'
#
loop_
_entity.id
_entity.type
_entity.pdbx_description
1 polymer ?
#
loop_
_entity_poly.entity_id
_entity_poly.type
_entity_poly.pdbx_seq_one_letter_code
_entity_poly.pdbx_strand_id
1 'polypeptide(L)'
;GVVTNSNVTMDDQISGVLGLGFPRLSEIYYSTSNATPFLSTLAEHGILDYPVFGLSLTRNSSGTLAVGAIDASIVQNVSNIFWSEVVPFGPLGNETTSGYFYWAIQLKSFAVNGSTFTPIPTYPGPTDNSSIALIDVGTSGIYGPYQDVGLLVHSIFSW
;
A
#
# COMPACT_ATOMS: atom_id res chain seq x y z
N GLY A 1 13.58 10.99 9.71
CA GLY A 1 14.57 11.36 10.75
C GLY A 1 14.69 10.25 11.78
N VAL A 2 15.89 9.94 12.26
CA VAL A 2 16.11 8.96 13.33
C VAL A 2 15.94 9.67 14.67
N VAL A 3 14.97 9.26 15.46
CA VAL A 3 14.76 9.77 16.82
C VAL A 3 15.73 9.03 17.74
N THR A 4 16.71 9.75 18.28
CA THR A 4 17.76 9.17 19.15
C THR A 4 17.49 9.33 20.63
N ASN A 5 16.51 10.16 21.02
CA ASN A 5 16.02 10.31 22.40
C ASN A 5 14.58 10.86 22.38
N SER A 6 13.68 10.26 23.17
CA SER A 6 12.35 10.79 23.47
C SER A 6 12.00 10.47 24.92
N ASN A 7 11.53 11.46 25.68
CA ASN A 7 10.98 11.29 27.04
C ASN A 7 9.44 11.34 27.00
N VAL A 8 8.86 10.66 26.00
CA VAL A 8 7.43 10.49 25.83
C VAL A 8 7.12 9.04 26.18
N THR A 9 6.40 8.83 27.27
CA THR A 9 5.74 7.54 27.51
C THR A 9 4.64 7.39 26.46
N MET A 10 4.90 6.58 25.44
CA MET A 10 3.89 6.15 24.49
C MET A 10 2.99 5.13 25.21
N ASP A 11 1.67 5.33 25.19
CA ASP A 11 0.72 4.30 25.63
C ASP A 11 0.78 3.06 24.72
N ASP A 12 1.35 3.23 23.51
CA ASP A 12 1.59 2.17 22.54
C ASP A 12 3.04 1.67 22.59
N GLN A 13 3.24 0.36 22.41
CA GLN A 13 4.55 -0.29 22.42
C GLN A 13 5.33 -0.07 21.11
N ILE A 14 4.76 0.67 20.14
CA ILE A 14 5.38 0.98 18.86
C ILE A 14 6.45 2.08 19.03
N SER A 15 7.71 1.69 18.84
CA SER A 15 8.86 2.60 18.97
C SER A 15 9.32 3.21 17.62
N GLY A 16 8.69 2.84 16.51
CA GLY A 16 9.07 3.32 15.18
C GLY A 16 8.17 2.80 14.07
N VAL A 17 8.40 3.30 12.86
CA VAL A 17 7.65 2.93 11.65
C VAL A 17 8.58 2.25 10.66
N LEU A 18 8.16 1.10 10.14
CA LEU A 18 8.83 0.43 9.03
C LEU A 18 8.12 0.77 7.71
N GLY A 19 8.74 1.62 6.90
CA GLY A 19 8.23 1.95 5.57
C GLY A 19 8.44 0.80 4.58
N LEU A 20 7.33 0.28 4.03
CA LEU A 20 7.33 -0.77 2.99
C LEU A 20 6.94 -0.22 1.60
N GLY A 21 6.89 1.10 1.46
CA GLY A 21 6.61 1.78 0.19
C GLY A 21 7.81 1.81 -0.75
N PHE A 22 7.61 2.37 -1.94
CA PHE A 22 8.65 2.45 -2.96
C PHE A 22 9.70 3.53 -2.63
N PRO A 23 10.97 3.36 -3.08
CA PRO A 23 12.04 4.34 -2.85
C PRO A 23 11.71 5.77 -3.30
N ARG A 24 10.89 5.91 -4.34
CA ARG A 24 10.46 7.20 -4.90
C ARG A 24 9.60 8.05 -3.95
N LEU A 25 9.11 7.50 -2.83
CA LEU A 25 8.47 8.27 -1.75
C LEU A 25 9.37 8.45 -0.52
N SER A 26 10.56 7.86 -0.51
CA SER A 26 11.45 7.94 0.64
C SER A 26 12.15 9.29 0.67
N GLU A 27 11.83 10.10 1.68
CA GLU A 27 12.57 11.35 1.97
C GLU A 27 14.07 11.06 2.17
N ILE A 28 14.39 9.92 2.80
CA ILE A 28 15.76 9.48 3.02
C ILE A 28 16.47 9.18 1.69
N TYR A 29 15.79 8.57 0.73
CA TYR A 29 16.35 8.28 -0.60
C TYR A 29 16.73 9.56 -1.35
N TYR A 30 15.95 10.64 -1.21
CA TYR A 30 16.26 11.94 -1.82
C TYR A 30 17.26 12.78 -1.03
N SER A 31 17.28 12.68 0.31
CA SER A 31 18.14 13.49 1.17
C SER A 31 19.52 12.89 1.41
N THR A 32 19.67 11.58 1.23
CA THR A 32 20.90 10.83 1.51
C THR A 32 21.26 9.95 0.32
N SER A 33 22.43 10.21 -0.25
CA SER A 33 22.96 9.37 -1.33
C SER A 33 23.08 7.92 -0.89
N ASN A 34 22.64 6.98 -1.73
CA ASN A 34 22.66 5.52 -1.51
C ASN A 34 21.83 5.02 -0.31
N ALA A 35 20.86 5.80 0.18
CA ALA A 35 19.98 5.35 1.25
C ALA A 35 18.73 4.65 0.70
N THR A 36 18.91 3.40 0.27
CA THR A 36 17.85 2.51 -0.21
C THR A 36 16.94 2.07 0.95
N PRO A 37 15.60 2.07 0.79
CA PRO A 37 14.67 1.56 1.80
C PRO A 37 14.93 0.09 2.15
N PHE A 38 14.58 -0.29 3.39
CA PHE A 38 14.87 -1.61 3.98
C PHE A 38 14.66 -2.81 3.03
N LEU A 39 13.45 -2.97 2.48
CA LEU A 39 13.15 -4.11 1.62
C LEU A 39 13.91 -4.09 0.29
N SER A 40 14.08 -2.90 -0.31
CA SER A 40 14.86 -2.73 -1.53
C SER A 40 16.31 -3.09 -1.30
N THR A 41 16.89 -2.73 -0.15
CA THR A 41 18.24 -3.15 0.24
C THR A 41 18.36 -4.66 0.37
N LEU A 42 17.41 -5.33 1.02
CA LEU A 42 17.45 -6.80 1.13
C LEU A 42 17.39 -7.48 -0.25
N ALA A 43 16.55 -6.97 -1.15
CA ALA A 43 16.43 -7.47 -2.51
C ALA A 43 17.71 -7.23 -3.33
N GLU A 44 18.24 -6.00 -3.30
CA GLU A 44 19.47 -5.60 -4.03
C GLU A 44 20.70 -6.41 -3.59
N HIS A 45 20.76 -6.76 -2.32
CA HIS A 45 21.84 -7.59 -1.75
C HIS A 45 21.63 -9.10 -1.95
N GLY A 46 20.56 -9.54 -2.60
CA GLY A 46 20.28 -10.96 -2.86
C GLY A 46 20.00 -11.77 -1.59
N ILE A 47 19.56 -11.11 -0.51
CA ILE A 47 19.23 -11.77 0.77
C ILE A 47 17.86 -12.46 0.68
N LEU A 48 16.99 -11.99 -0.22
CA LEU A 48 15.65 -12.53 -0.40
C LEU A 48 15.64 -13.59 -1.50
N ASP A 49 15.09 -14.77 -1.20
CA ASP A 49 14.82 -15.80 -2.22
C ASP A 49 13.90 -15.26 -3.32
N TYR A 50 12.89 -14.47 -2.92
CA TYR A 50 12.01 -13.72 -3.82
C TYR A 50 11.86 -12.27 -3.34
N PRO A 51 11.86 -11.26 -4.22
CA PRO A 51 11.72 -9.85 -3.84
C PRO A 51 10.25 -9.50 -3.50
N VAL A 52 9.66 -10.22 -2.55
CA VAL A 52 8.27 -10.09 -2.10
C VAL A 52 8.20 -10.05 -0.58
N PHE A 53 7.11 -9.50 -0.07
CA PHE A 53 6.74 -9.62 1.33
C PHE A 53 5.23 -9.92 1.43
N GLY A 54 4.83 -10.59 2.51
CA GLY A 54 3.45 -10.93 2.81
C GLY A 54 3.04 -10.37 4.16
N LEU A 55 1.81 -9.87 4.24
CA LEU A 55 1.20 -9.37 5.47
C LEU A 55 -0.04 -10.18 5.80
N SER A 56 -0.07 -10.76 7.00
CA SER A 56 -1.27 -11.32 7.62
C SER A 56 -1.66 -10.43 8.79
N LEU A 57 -2.64 -9.56 8.55
CA LEU A 57 -3.15 -8.62 9.55
C LEU A 57 -4.40 -9.20 10.21
N THR A 58 -4.30 -9.57 11.48
CA THR A 58 -5.44 -10.05 12.25
C THR A 58 -5.93 -8.97 13.21
N ARG A 59 -7.14 -9.11 13.75
CA ARG A 59 -7.73 -8.12 14.67
C ARG A 59 -7.15 -8.14 16.09
N ASN A 60 -6.30 -9.11 16.42
CA ASN A 60 -5.68 -9.26 17.73
C ASN A 60 -4.16 -9.00 17.63
N SER A 61 -3.40 -9.26 18.70
CA SER A 61 -1.94 -9.12 18.73
C SER A 61 -1.17 -10.22 17.98
N SER A 62 -1.84 -10.95 17.07
CA SER A 62 -1.23 -11.96 16.20
C SER A 62 -1.25 -11.50 14.73
N GLY A 63 -0.51 -12.21 13.90
CA GLY A 63 -0.30 -11.86 12.51
C GLY A 63 1.14 -12.10 12.13
N THR A 64 1.45 -11.96 10.84
CA THR A 64 2.79 -12.23 10.33
C THR A 64 3.18 -11.20 9.28
N LEU A 65 4.45 -10.79 9.35
CA LEU A 65 5.18 -10.19 8.24
C LEU A 65 6.17 -11.25 7.75
N ALA A 66 5.96 -11.75 6.54
CA ALA A 66 6.91 -12.61 5.85
C ALA A 66 7.70 -11.78 4.85
N VAL A 67 9.01 -11.97 4.79
CA VAL A 67 9.90 -11.25 3.86
C VAL A 67 10.70 -12.31 3.09
N GLY A 68 10.75 -12.20 1.77
CA GLY A 68 11.39 -13.20 0.91
C GLY A 68 10.47 -14.33 0.44
N ALA A 69 9.28 -14.45 1.03
CA ALA A 69 8.30 -15.49 0.73
C ALA A 69 6.89 -15.09 1.25
N ILE A 70 5.91 -15.96 1.00
CA ILE A 70 4.57 -15.90 1.58
C ILE A 70 4.50 -16.89 2.75
N ASP A 71 3.81 -16.52 3.84
CA ASP A 71 3.55 -17.41 4.97
C ASP A 71 2.60 -18.55 4.57
N ALA A 72 3.16 -19.75 4.40
CA ALA A 72 2.43 -20.94 3.98
C ALA A 72 1.42 -21.46 5.02
N SER A 73 1.51 -21.03 6.28
CA SER A 73 0.48 -21.33 7.29
C SER A 73 -0.82 -20.55 7.02
N ILE A 74 -0.69 -19.38 6.38
CA ILE A 74 -1.79 -18.48 6.02
C ILE A 74 -2.29 -18.78 4.60
N VAL A 75 -1.39 -18.81 3.61
CA VAL A 75 -1.75 -19.04 2.20
C VAL A 75 -1.52 -20.51 1.85
N GLN A 76 -2.53 -21.33 2.13
CA GLN A 76 -2.46 -22.79 1.93
C GLN A 76 -2.76 -23.22 0.50
N ASN A 77 -3.51 -22.41 -0.26
CA ASN A 77 -3.83 -22.69 -1.66
C ASN A 77 -3.37 -21.53 -2.55
N VAL A 78 -2.20 -21.70 -3.16
CA VAL A 78 -1.59 -20.71 -4.05
C VAL A 78 -2.42 -20.40 -5.30
N SER A 79 -3.34 -21.30 -5.70
CA SER A 79 -4.23 -21.09 -6.84
C SER A 79 -5.27 -19.99 -6.58
N ASN A 80 -5.48 -19.63 -5.31
CA ASN A 80 -6.39 -18.55 -4.92
C ASN A 80 -5.68 -17.17 -4.90
N ILE A 81 -4.37 -17.12 -5.17
CA ILE A 81 -3.65 -15.85 -5.25
C ILE A 81 -4.07 -15.14 -6.54
N PHE A 82 -4.60 -13.93 -6.38
CA PHE A 82 -4.84 -13.01 -7.47
C PHE A 82 -3.79 -11.91 -7.47
N TRP A 83 -3.23 -11.62 -8.64
CA TRP A 83 -2.23 -10.57 -8.81
C TRP A 83 -2.87 -9.35 -9.48
N SER A 84 -2.69 -8.18 -8.87
CA SER A 84 -3.01 -6.89 -9.49
C SER A 84 -1.72 -6.15 -9.79
N GLU A 85 -1.63 -5.58 -10.99
CA GLU A 85 -0.51 -4.72 -11.34
C GLU A 85 -0.53 -3.46 -10.48
N VAL A 86 0.65 -3.03 -10.05
CA VAL A 86 0.83 -1.77 -9.34
C VAL A 86 0.79 -0.64 -10.37
N VAL A 87 0.02 0.41 -10.08
CA VAL A 87 -0.11 1.58 -10.96
C VAL A 87 1.21 2.37 -10.99
N PRO A 88 1.83 2.56 -12.17
CA PRO A 88 2.97 3.46 -12.30
C PRO A 88 2.49 4.91 -12.38
N PHE A 89 3.28 5.81 -11.82
CA PHE A 89 3.02 7.25 -11.87
C PHE A 89 4.02 7.90 -12.81
N GLY A 90 3.54 8.85 -13.61
CA GLY A 90 4.37 9.63 -14.53
C GLY A 90 5.54 10.33 -13.83
N PRO A 91 6.59 10.72 -14.58
CA PRO A 91 7.76 11.39 -14.02
C PRO A 91 7.39 12.68 -13.26
N LEU A 92 8.10 12.97 -12.17
CA LEU A 92 7.99 14.23 -11.43
C LEU A 92 9.30 15.03 -11.53
N GLY A 93 9.19 16.35 -11.68
CA GLY A 93 10.35 17.24 -11.73
C GLY A 93 11.27 16.92 -12.91
N ASN A 94 12.51 16.50 -12.60
CA ASN A 94 13.55 16.20 -13.59
C ASN A 94 13.62 14.72 -14.01
N GLU A 95 12.71 13.88 -13.52
CA GLU A 95 12.66 12.48 -13.92
C GLU A 95 12.23 12.32 -15.39
N THR A 96 12.75 11.31 -16.07
CA THR A 96 12.45 11.06 -17.50
C THR A 96 11.62 9.80 -17.73
N THR A 97 11.38 9.00 -16.69
CA THR A 97 10.67 7.73 -16.75
C THR A 97 9.60 7.65 -15.66
N SER A 98 8.50 6.95 -15.97
CA SER A 98 7.50 6.58 -14.96
C SER A 98 8.08 5.64 -13.90
N GLY A 99 7.50 5.63 -12.71
CA GLY A 99 7.90 4.74 -11.62
C GLY A 99 6.82 4.63 -10.55
N TYR A 100 7.07 3.81 -9.53
CA TYR A 100 6.09 3.53 -8.48
C TYR A 100 6.30 4.44 -7.28
N PHE A 101 5.20 4.99 -6.75
CA PHE A 101 5.19 5.74 -5.49
C PHE A 101 4.55 4.91 -4.37
N TYR A 102 3.32 4.46 -4.61
CA TYR A 102 2.49 3.76 -3.64
C TYR A 102 2.21 2.34 -4.11
N TRP A 103 1.84 1.46 -3.17
CA TRP A 103 1.12 0.22 -3.47
C TRP A 103 -0.30 0.57 -3.92
N ALA A 104 -0.43 1.04 -5.17
CA ALA A 104 -1.69 1.47 -5.75
C ALA A 104 -2.14 0.50 -6.85
N ILE A 105 -3.44 0.24 -6.92
CA ILE A 105 -4.07 -0.61 -7.94
C ILE A 105 -5.22 0.14 -8.62
N GLN A 106 -5.57 -0.27 -9.83
CA GLN A 106 -6.78 0.24 -10.49
C GLN A 106 -8.03 -0.31 -9.80
N LEU A 107 -8.93 0.59 -9.39
CA LEU A 107 -10.23 0.24 -8.83
C LEU A 107 -11.30 0.44 -9.91
N LYS A 108 -11.71 -0.67 -10.54
CA LYS A 108 -12.72 -0.64 -11.61
C LYS A 108 -14.15 -0.55 -11.10
N SER A 109 -14.41 -1.17 -9.95
CA SER A 109 -15.74 -1.24 -9.36
C SER A 109 -15.67 -1.59 -7.88
N PHE A 110 -16.70 -1.23 -7.13
CA PHE A 110 -16.99 -1.77 -5.80
C PHE A 110 -18.42 -2.31 -5.77
N ALA A 111 -18.72 -3.21 -4.84
CA ALA A 111 -20.04 -3.83 -4.77
C ALA A 111 -20.57 -3.87 -3.33
N VAL A 112 -21.89 -3.62 -3.20
CA VAL A 112 -22.63 -3.71 -1.94
C VAL A 112 -23.88 -4.54 -2.18
N ASN A 113 -24.05 -5.62 -1.41
CA ASN A 113 -25.19 -6.54 -1.51
C ASN A 113 -25.48 -7.04 -2.94
N GLY A 114 -24.42 -7.36 -3.71
CA GLY A 114 -24.53 -7.82 -5.10
C GLY A 114 -24.71 -6.71 -6.15
N SER A 115 -25.02 -5.47 -5.74
CA SER A 115 -25.06 -4.31 -6.62
C SER A 115 -23.66 -3.77 -6.87
N THR A 116 -23.30 -3.62 -8.14
CA THR A 116 -21.97 -3.13 -8.55
C THR A 116 -22.03 -1.66 -8.92
N PHE A 117 -21.05 -0.90 -8.46
CA PHE A 117 -20.89 0.53 -8.69
C PHE A 117 -19.53 0.81 -9.33
N THR A 118 -19.47 1.77 -10.24
CA THR A 118 -18.21 2.26 -10.83
C THR A 118 -17.78 3.50 -10.04
N PRO A 119 -16.56 3.52 -9.48
CA PRO A 119 -16.06 4.69 -8.77
C PRO A 119 -15.82 5.86 -9.74
N ILE A 120 -15.87 7.08 -9.21
CA ILE A 120 -15.71 8.32 -9.97
C ILE A 120 -14.25 8.80 -9.82
N PRO A 121 -13.44 8.84 -10.90
CA PRO A 121 -12.04 9.25 -10.81
C PRO A 121 -11.89 10.69 -10.31
N THR A 122 -11.11 10.90 -9.25
CA THR A 122 -10.81 12.23 -8.71
C THR A 122 -9.92 13.06 -9.63
N TYR A 123 -9.02 12.40 -10.36
CA TYR A 123 -8.11 13.01 -11.32
C TYR A 123 -8.24 12.28 -12.67
N PRO A 124 -9.24 12.64 -13.49
CA PRO A 124 -9.32 12.12 -14.85
C PRO A 124 -8.07 12.56 -15.62
N GLY A 125 -7.14 11.63 -15.84
CA GLY A 125 -5.92 11.89 -16.59
C GLY A 125 -6.19 11.90 -18.10
N PRO A 126 -5.26 12.44 -18.92
CA PRO A 126 -5.39 12.44 -20.37
C PRO A 126 -5.34 11.04 -21.01
N THR A 127 -4.90 10.02 -20.29
CA THR A 127 -4.66 8.66 -20.82
C THR A 127 -5.44 7.56 -20.13
N ASP A 128 -5.91 7.77 -18.89
CA ASP A 128 -6.67 6.78 -18.14
C ASP A 128 -7.66 7.50 -17.21
N ASN A 129 -8.92 7.12 -17.34
CA ASN A 129 -10.04 7.64 -16.57
C ASN A 129 -10.46 6.61 -15.50
N SER A 130 -9.47 5.94 -14.91
CA SER A 130 -9.68 4.94 -13.87
C SER A 130 -9.48 5.55 -12.48
N SER A 131 -10.29 5.10 -11.51
CA SER A 131 -10.01 5.36 -10.11
C SER A 131 -8.87 4.45 -9.65
N ILE A 132 -8.03 4.96 -8.76
CA ILE A 132 -6.95 4.19 -8.13
C ILE A 132 -7.23 4.01 -6.64
N ALA A 133 -6.86 2.85 -6.09
CA ALA A 133 -6.93 2.56 -4.67
C ALA A 133 -5.54 2.31 -4.12
N LEU A 134 -5.20 2.98 -3.01
CA LEU A 134 -3.96 2.74 -2.28
C LEU A 134 -4.18 1.63 -1.25
N ILE A 135 -3.23 0.70 -1.17
CA ILE A 135 -3.15 -0.32 -0.13
C ILE A 135 -2.20 0.22 0.94
N ASP A 136 -2.77 0.73 2.02
CA ASP A 136 -2.01 1.33 3.12
C ASP A 136 -2.36 0.67 4.46
N VAL A 137 -1.44 -0.13 4.98
CA VAL A 137 -1.58 -0.82 6.27
C VAL A 137 -1.25 0.06 7.48
N GLY A 138 -0.72 1.27 7.24
CA GLY A 138 -0.50 2.29 8.28
C GLY A 138 -1.74 3.12 8.59
N THR A 139 -2.82 2.96 7.83
CA THR A 139 -4.06 3.73 7.96
C THR A 139 -5.23 2.84 8.35
N SER A 140 -5.95 3.22 9.42
CA SER A 140 -7.12 2.48 9.90
C SER A 140 -8.39 2.88 9.15
N GLY A 141 -9.09 1.92 8.55
CA GLY A 141 -10.38 2.14 7.88
C GLY A 141 -10.29 2.15 6.36
N ILE A 142 -11.39 2.51 5.70
CA ILE A 142 -11.48 2.61 4.24
C ILE A 142 -11.89 4.03 3.89
N TYR A 143 -11.07 4.70 3.10
CA TYR A 143 -11.27 6.10 2.69
C TYR A 143 -11.39 6.20 1.18
N GLY A 144 -12.06 7.26 0.73
CA GLY A 144 -12.20 7.54 -0.69
C GLY A 144 -12.78 8.94 -0.95
N PRO A 145 -12.93 9.30 -2.22
CA PRO A 145 -13.59 10.54 -2.62
C PRO A 145 -15.00 10.62 -2.05
N TYR A 146 -15.43 11.82 -1.68
CA TYR A 146 -16.73 12.05 -1.04
C TYR A 146 -17.90 11.44 -1.83
N GLN A 147 -17.86 11.52 -3.15
CA GLN A 147 -18.89 11.02 -4.04
C GLN A 147 -19.04 9.49 -3.92
N ASP A 148 -17.93 8.76 -3.96
CA ASP A 148 -17.92 7.30 -3.88
C ASP A 148 -18.24 6.82 -2.46
N VAL A 149 -17.74 7.51 -1.43
CA VAL A 149 -18.09 7.23 -0.03
C VAL A 149 -19.57 7.46 0.22
N GLY A 150 -20.14 8.53 -0.33
CA GLY A 150 -21.57 8.81 -0.25
C GLY A 150 -22.42 7.71 -0.89
N LEU A 151 -22.04 7.23 -2.07
CA LEU A 151 -22.68 6.08 -2.74
C LEU A 151 -22.60 4.81 -1.90
N LEU A 152 -21.42 4.50 -1.37
CA LEU A 152 -21.19 3.33 -0.53
C LEU A 152 -22.05 3.37 0.74
N VAL A 153 -21.99 4.46 1.50
CA VAL A 153 -22.78 4.64 2.72
C VAL A 153 -24.28 4.55 2.42
N HIS A 154 -24.75 5.22 1.36
CA HIS A 154 -26.16 5.14 0.95
C HIS A 154 -26.58 3.70 0.62
N SER A 155 -25.75 2.96 -0.12
CA SER A 155 -26.05 1.57 -0.50
C SER A 155 -26.02 0.58 0.68
N ILE A 156 -25.32 0.89 1.77
CA ILE A 156 -25.27 0.06 2.98
C ILE A 156 -26.49 0.32 3.88
N PHE A 157 -26.91 1.58 4.02
CA PHE A 157 -27.92 2.00 5.00
C PHE A 157 -29.28 2.34 4.39
N SER A 158 -29.52 1.99 3.13
CA SER A 158 -30.83 2.19 2.50
C SER A 158 -31.94 1.44 3.27
N TRP A 159 -32.80 2.20 3.94
CA TRP A 159 -34.11 1.78 4.47
C TRP A 159 -35.18 1.84 3.37
#